data_AF-A0ABD0Q965-F1
#
_entry.id   AF-A0ABD0Q965-F1
#
_cell.length_a   1.000
_cell.length_b   1.000
_cell.length_c   1.000
_cell.angle_alpha   90.00
_cell.angle_beta   90.00
_cell.angle_gamma   90.00
#
_symmetry.space_group_name_H-M   'P 1'
#
loop_
_entity.id
_entity.type
_entity.pdbx_description
1 polymer ?
#
loop_
_entity_poly.entity_id
_entity_poly.type
_entity_poly.pdbx_seq_one_letter_code
_entity_poly.pdbx_strand_id
1 'polypeptide(L)'
;RQEVMQNVMRILESVEVKWEHFQTWTDFSRLHLSNKLAIFGVGYNTRWREEIRYHYAEISSQVPLGKRLREYFNPEKAEGRVIMTKVQKMNWKNVYYKFLDITISEARCLELHMEVDWIPIAQTRAAGCSNGSQYLLPGGIPKTYGLYAIGYEEGSGSNSSSSTEDKDKSSPSQEEEETDHCESVEKDKRTSAKVTYCYLGIAEERTLQQCLFQHFQTSGKHYSRGEPSAVTRFLQDNCTGQAKEGVLSGLHIYIKFIEVELDFLSAGSLVECLETAIGYSLKFNKKDAL
;
A
#
# COMPACT_ATOMS: atom_id res chain seq x y z
N ARG A 1 -5.40 5.81 -11.71
CA ARG A 1 -5.67 7.25 -11.42
C ARG A 1 -6.85 7.45 -10.46
N GLN A 2 -8.02 6.84 -10.71
CA GLN A 2 -9.19 7.02 -9.83
C GLN A 2 -9.01 6.38 -8.43
N GLU A 3 -8.41 5.19 -8.37
CA GLU A 3 -8.09 4.51 -7.10
C GLU A 3 -7.07 5.30 -6.25
N VAL A 4 -6.03 5.84 -6.91
CA VAL A 4 -5.06 6.75 -6.28
C VAL A 4 -5.76 7.96 -5.66
N MET A 5 -6.65 8.61 -6.42
CA MET A 5 -7.43 9.75 -5.92
C MET A 5 -8.31 9.38 -4.72
N GLN A 6 -8.97 8.21 -4.74
CA GLN A 6 -9.79 7.74 -3.62
C GLN A 6 -8.96 7.47 -2.35
N ASN A 7 -7.78 6.87 -2.50
CA ASN A 7 -6.85 6.66 -1.38
C ASN A 7 -6.37 7.99 -0.81
N VAL A 8 -6.00 8.95 -1.67
CA VAL A 8 -5.61 10.29 -1.24
C VAL A 8 -6.74 11.01 -0.51
N MET A 9 -7.96 10.93 -1.02
CA MET A 9 -9.14 11.50 -0.36
C MET A 9 -9.33 10.89 1.03
N ARG A 10 -9.19 9.56 1.16
CA ARG A 10 -9.31 8.87 2.46
C ARG A 10 -8.30 9.42 3.47
N ILE A 11 -7.05 9.61 3.07
CA ILE A 11 -5.99 10.18 3.92
C ILE A 11 -6.37 11.61 4.36
N LEU A 12 -6.77 12.46 3.42
CA LEU A 12 -7.13 13.85 3.70
C LEU A 12 -8.39 14.00 4.57
N GLU A 13 -9.29 13.01 4.55
CA GLU A 13 -10.44 12.95 5.46
C GLU A 13 -10.07 12.40 6.84
N SER A 14 -9.20 11.39 6.91
CA SER A 14 -8.79 10.81 8.21
C SER A 14 -8.00 11.77 9.09
N VAL A 15 -7.29 12.73 8.48
CA VAL A 15 -6.55 13.78 9.21
C VAL A 15 -7.33 15.10 9.36
N GLU A 16 -8.63 15.12 8.98
CA GLU A 16 -9.56 16.24 9.18
C GLU A 16 -9.05 17.62 8.71
N VAL A 17 -8.30 17.66 7.60
CA VAL A 17 -7.76 18.92 7.08
C VAL A 17 -8.89 19.84 6.63
N LYS A 18 -8.84 21.09 7.06
CA LYS A 18 -9.83 22.11 6.72
C LYS A 18 -9.71 22.56 5.27
N TRP A 19 -10.86 22.81 4.65
CA TRP A 19 -10.93 23.46 3.35
C TRP A 19 -10.67 24.96 3.46
N GLU A 20 -9.80 25.46 2.59
CA GLU A 20 -9.48 26.87 2.43
C GLU A 20 -10.12 27.40 1.15
N HIS A 21 -10.77 28.57 1.24
CA HIS A 21 -11.42 29.19 0.09
C HIS A 21 -10.39 29.82 -0.84
N PHE A 22 -10.46 29.48 -2.12
CA PHE A 22 -9.62 30.09 -3.13
C PHE A 22 -10.12 31.49 -3.50
N GLN A 23 -9.27 32.50 -3.33
CA GLN A 23 -9.57 33.89 -3.71
C GLN A 23 -8.84 34.31 -4.98
N THR A 24 -7.50 34.18 -5.01
CA THR A 24 -6.69 34.48 -6.19
C THR A 24 -5.44 33.59 -6.26
N TRP A 25 -4.99 33.26 -7.46
CA TRP A 25 -3.84 32.39 -7.68
C TRP A 25 -2.50 33.07 -7.40
N THR A 26 -2.48 34.40 -7.32
CA THR A 26 -1.28 35.18 -6.95
C THR A 26 -0.86 34.93 -5.50
N ASP A 27 -1.80 34.54 -4.63
CA ASP A 27 -1.56 34.35 -3.19
C ASP A 27 -0.70 33.11 -2.90
N PHE A 28 -0.66 32.13 -3.82
CA PHE A 28 0.26 30.98 -3.71
C PHE A 28 1.74 31.35 -3.84
N SER A 29 2.04 32.59 -4.23
CA SER A 29 3.41 33.13 -4.22
C SER A 29 3.80 33.69 -2.83
N ARG A 30 2.80 34.02 -2.01
CA ARG A 30 2.97 34.56 -0.64
C ARG A 30 2.88 33.48 0.42
N LEU A 31 2.16 32.40 0.13
CA LEU A 31 2.10 31.24 0.99
C LEU A 31 3.48 30.56 1.04
N HIS A 32 4.00 30.28 2.24
CA HIS A 32 5.25 29.52 2.49
C HIS A 32 5.22 28.06 2.00
N LEU A 33 4.37 27.75 1.03
CA LEU A 33 4.12 26.44 0.42
C LEU A 33 5.10 26.15 -0.74
N SER A 34 6.02 27.07 -1.02
CA SER A 34 6.87 27.02 -2.22
C SER A 34 7.86 25.87 -2.25
N ASN A 35 8.17 25.27 -1.09
CA ASN A 35 9.20 24.23 -0.96
C ASN A 35 8.69 22.95 -0.28
N LYS A 36 7.40 22.88 0.05
CA LYS A 36 6.85 21.73 0.78
C LYS A 36 6.25 20.71 -0.19
N LEU A 37 6.50 19.43 0.10
CA LEU A 37 5.71 18.34 -0.46
C LEU A 37 4.42 18.25 0.34
N ALA A 38 3.35 17.82 -0.32
CA ALA A 38 2.05 17.74 0.33
C ALA A 38 1.13 16.75 -0.35
N ILE A 39 0.19 16.24 0.41
CA ILE A 39 -1.04 15.66 -0.11
C ILE A 39 -2.04 16.80 -0.23
N PHE A 40 -2.70 16.98 -1.37
CA PHE A 40 -3.68 18.06 -1.52
C PHE A 40 -4.94 17.63 -2.25
N GLY A 41 -6.02 18.36 -1.95
CA GLY A 41 -7.31 18.24 -2.61
C GLY A 41 -7.75 19.57 -3.19
N VAL A 42 -8.41 19.53 -4.34
CA VAL A 42 -9.16 20.65 -4.92
C VAL A 42 -10.62 20.29 -4.86
N GLY A 43 -11.42 21.18 -4.27
CA GLY A 43 -12.84 21.00 -4.03
C GLY A 43 -13.66 22.15 -4.55
N TYR A 44 -14.96 21.95 -4.60
CA TYR A 44 -15.92 22.98 -5.02
C TYR A 44 -17.26 22.79 -4.32
N ASN A 45 -18.01 23.88 -4.24
CA ASN A 45 -19.43 23.82 -3.90
C ASN A 45 -20.28 24.47 -4.99
N THR A 46 -21.59 24.38 -4.83
CA THR A 46 -22.55 24.96 -5.77
C THR A 46 -23.56 25.81 -5.01
N ARG A 47 -24.37 26.60 -5.71
CA ARG A 47 -25.45 27.36 -5.08
C ARG A 47 -26.46 26.46 -4.34
N TRP A 48 -26.63 25.21 -4.78
CA TRP A 48 -27.62 24.26 -4.24
C TRP A 48 -27.07 23.31 -3.17
N ARG A 49 -25.75 23.16 -3.10
CA ARG A 49 -25.06 22.29 -2.14
C ARG A 49 -23.85 23.04 -1.62
N GLU A 50 -23.93 23.44 -0.36
CA GLU A 50 -22.87 24.18 0.33
C GLU A 50 -21.69 23.28 0.72
N GLU A 51 -21.96 21.99 0.93
CA GLU A 51 -20.95 20.97 1.19
C GLU A 51 -19.91 20.92 0.06
N ILE A 52 -18.64 20.91 0.46
CA ILE A 52 -17.50 20.92 -0.45
C ILE A 52 -17.27 19.49 -0.96
N ARG A 53 -17.28 19.34 -2.28
CA ARG A 53 -17.01 18.07 -2.95
C ARG A 53 -15.66 18.10 -3.63
N TYR A 54 -14.96 16.98 -3.62
CA TYR A 54 -13.72 16.83 -4.35
C TYR A 54 -13.94 16.93 -5.86
N HIS A 55 -13.13 17.75 -6.50
CA HIS A 55 -12.86 17.70 -7.93
C HIS A 55 -11.65 16.83 -8.22
N TYR A 56 -10.61 16.98 -7.41
CA TYR A 56 -9.30 16.36 -7.63
C TYR A 56 -8.57 16.17 -6.30
N ALA A 57 -7.70 15.15 -6.23
CA ALA A 57 -6.80 14.97 -5.09
C ALA A 57 -5.55 14.20 -5.53
N GLU A 58 -4.40 14.54 -4.95
CA GLU A 58 -3.08 14.10 -5.39
C GLU A 58 -2.02 14.18 -4.29
N ILE A 59 -0.98 13.34 -4.41
CA ILE A 59 0.27 13.46 -3.65
C ILE A 59 1.27 14.25 -4.51
N SER A 60 1.66 15.42 -4.04
CA SER A 60 2.69 16.26 -4.62
C SER A 60 4.06 15.84 -4.08
N SER A 61 4.58 14.72 -4.57
CA SER A 61 5.82 14.09 -4.05
C SER A 61 7.12 14.60 -4.67
N GLN A 62 7.06 15.18 -5.89
CA GLN A 62 8.24 15.63 -6.64
C GLN A 62 8.25 17.14 -6.88
N VAL A 63 7.07 17.75 -6.88
CA VAL A 63 6.89 19.17 -7.19
C VAL A 63 6.40 19.85 -5.92
N PRO A 64 6.90 21.03 -5.55
CA PRO A 64 6.38 21.74 -4.40
C PRO A 64 4.91 22.13 -4.56
N LEU A 65 4.16 22.07 -3.47
CA LEU A 65 2.72 22.30 -3.44
C LEU A 65 2.33 23.63 -4.09
N GLY A 66 3.03 24.73 -3.76
CA GLY A 66 2.72 26.04 -4.33
C GLY A 66 2.81 26.08 -5.86
N LYS A 67 3.72 25.29 -6.48
CA LYS A 67 3.80 25.17 -7.93
C LYS A 67 2.63 24.35 -8.49
N ARG A 68 2.24 23.24 -7.83
CA ARG A 68 1.09 22.43 -8.25
C ARG A 68 -0.24 23.16 -8.12
N LEU A 69 -0.50 23.85 -7.00
CA LEU A 69 -1.72 24.64 -6.83
C LEU A 69 -1.84 25.72 -7.92
N ARG A 70 -0.75 26.38 -8.31
CA ARG A 70 -0.79 27.33 -9.44
C ARG A 70 -1.22 26.68 -10.76
N GLU A 71 -0.93 25.41 -11.00
CA GLU A 71 -1.40 24.72 -12.21
C GLU A 71 -2.92 24.54 -12.23
N TYR A 72 -3.53 24.28 -11.06
CA TYR A 72 -4.99 24.13 -10.90
C TYR A 72 -5.73 25.46 -10.81
N PHE A 73 -5.11 26.51 -10.29
CA PHE A 73 -5.83 27.75 -9.98
C PHE A 73 -5.50 28.92 -10.92
N ASN A 74 -4.43 28.84 -11.72
CA ASN A 74 -4.16 29.85 -12.75
C ASN A 74 -4.91 29.49 -14.06
N PRO A 75 -5.86 30.33 -14.54
CA PRO A 75 -6.58 30.13 -15.80
C PRO A 75 -5.71 29.99 -17.05
N GLU A 76 -4.45 30.44 -17.01
CA GLU A 76 -3.51 30.31 -18.13
C GLU A 76 -2.93 28.89 -18.25
N LYS A 77 -3.05 28.08 -17.19
CA LYS A 77 -2.59 26.69 -17.14
C LYS A 77 -3.69 25.73 -17.57
N ALA A 78 -3.31 24.53 -18.00
CA ALA A 78 -4.25 23.54 -18.54
C ALA A 78 -5.33 23.15 -17.51
N GLU A 79 -4.92 22.80 -16.28
CA GLU A 79 -5.85 22.42 -15.21
C GLU A 79 -6.71 23.61 -14.74
N GLY A 80 -6.12 24.81 -14.64
CA GLY A 80 -6.88 26.02 -14.35
C GLY A 80 -7.93 26.38 -15.39
N ARG A 81 -7.68 26.13 -16.69
CA ARG A 81 -8.73 26.26 -17.73
C ARG A 81 -9.89 25.29 -17.49
N VAL A 82 -9.60 24.07 -17.05
CA VAL A 82 -10.64 23.08 -16.72
C VAL A 82 -11.49 23.59 -15.56
N ILE A 83 -10.88 24.04 -14.47
CA ILE A 83 -11.60 24.57 -13.31
C ILE A 83 -12.41 25.81 -13.69
N MET A 84 -11.85 26.76 -14.43
CA MET A 84 -12.59 27.94 -14.91
C MET A 84 -13.78 27.56 -15.78
N THR A 85 -13.62 26.57 -16.66
CA THR A 85 -14.72 26.05 -17.46
C THR A 85 -15.81 25.44 -16.58
N LYS A 86 -15.45 24.72 -15.51
CA LYS A 86 -16.43 24.16 -14.57
C LYS A 86 -17.14 25.25 -13.77
N VAL A 87 -16.45 26.30 -13.35
CA VAL A 87 -17.05 27.48 -12.71
C VAL A 87 -18.10 28.11 -13.64
N GLN A 88 -17.75 28.35 -14.91
CA GLN A 88 -18.64 29.01 -15.86
C GLN A 88 -19.78 28.13 -16.39
N LYS A 89 -19.50 26.86 -16.70
CA LYS A 89 -20.47 25.97 -17.38
C LYS A 89 -21.22 25.04 -16.43
N MET A 90 -20.64 24.70 -15.29
CA MET A 90 -21.23 23.79 -14.30
C MET A 90 -21.72 24.54 -13.04
N ASN A 91 -21.72 25.88 -13.07
CA ASN A 91 -22.20 26.74 -11.98
C ASN A 91 -21.57 26.42 -10.62
N TRP A 92 -20.25 26.14 -10.60
CA TRP A 92 -19.55 26.08 -9.32
C TRP A 92 -19.54 27.47 -8.70
N LYS A 93 -19.90 27.55 -7.42
CA LYS A 93 -19.99 28.83 -6.71
C LYS A 93 -18.60 29.25 -6.25
N ASN A 94 -17.98 28.40 -5.45
CA ASN A 94 -16.64 28.61 -4.92
C ASN A 94 -15.77 27.38 -5.18
N VAL A 95 -14.47 27.63 -5.31
CA VAL A 95 -13.43 26.59 -5.38
C VAL A 95 -12.63 26.66 -4.09
N TYR A 96 -12.18 25.51 -3.62
CA TYR A 96 -11.47 25.33 -2.36
C TYR A 96 -10.23 24.46 -2.60
N TYR A 97 -9.26 24.60 -1.71
CA TYR A 97 -8.15 23.66 -1.61
C TYR A 97 -7.98 23.22 -0.16
N LYS A 98 -7.36 22.07 0.06
CA LYS A 98 -6.84 21.67 1.36
C LYS A 98 -5.58 20.86 1.17
N PHE A 99 -4.69 20.87 2.15
CA PHE A 99 -3.43 20.16 2.04
C PHE A 99 -2.91 19.69 3.40
N LEU A 100 -2.19 18.57 3.36
CA LEU A 100 -1.37 18.05 4.45
C LEU A 100 0.07 18.12 3.99
N ASP A 101 0.91 18.90 4.68
CA ASP A 101 2.34 18.90 4.45
C ASP A 101 2.91 17.53 4.81
N ILE A 102 3.81 17.01 3.97
CA ILE A 102 4.49 15.72 4.19
C ILE A 102 5.99 15.86 3.97
N THR A 103 6.77 15.00 4.62
CA THR A 103 8.21 14.87 4.36
C THR A 103 8.48 14.07 3.08
N ILE A 104 9.73 14.09 2.62
CA ILE A 104 10.17 13.25 1.48
C ILE A 104 10.00 11.75 1.80
N SER A 105 10.35 11.32 3.01
CA SER A 105 10.17 9.95 3.48
C SER A 105 8.70 9.53 3.54
N GLU A 106 7.79 10.40 4.00
CA GLU A 106 6.35 10.13 3.98
C GLU A 106 5.82 10.02 2.55
N ALA A 107 6.27 10.88 1.63
CA ALA A 107 5.93 10.76 0.22
C ALA A 107 6.39 9.41 -0.37
N ARG A 108 7.62 8.97 -0.06
CA ARG A 108 8.15 7.66 -0.45
C ARG A 108 7.41 6.49 0.22
N CYS A 109 6.92 6.67 1.44
CA CYS A 109 6.09 5.68 2.13
C CYS A 109 4.75 5.47 1.41
N LEU A 110 4.13 6.55 0.93
CA LEU A 110 2.90 6.48 0.16
C LEU A 110 3.13 5.91 -1.25
N GLU A 111 4.26 6.23 -1.89
CA GLU A 111 4.66 5.60 -3.15
C GLU A 111 4.88 4.09 -2.97
N LEU A 112 5.58 3.69 -1.90
CA LEU A 112 5.70 2.28 -1.52
C LEU A 112 4.31 1.66 -1.39
N HIS A 113 3.35 2.32 -0.74
CA HIS A 113 2.00 1.81 -0.55
C HIS A 113 1.23 1.62 -1.87
N MET A 114 1.27 2.63 -2.75
CA MET A 114 0.33 2.82 -3.86
C MET A 114 0.87 2.43 -5.24
N GLU A 115 2.18 2.46 -5.43
CA GLU A 115 2.82 2.27 -6.74
C GLU A 115 3.72 1.02 -6.78
N VAL A 116 4.19 0.54 -5.63
CA VAL A 116 5.05 -0.65 -5.56
C VAL A 116 4.23 -1.91 -5.30
N ASP A 117 4.36 -2.87 -6.22
CA ASP A 117 3.73 -4.18 -6.16
C ASP A 117 4.33 -5.08 -5.06
N TRP A 118 3.51 -5.99 -4.55
CA TRP A 118 3.95 -7.02 -3.61
C TRP A 118 4.72 -8.13 -4.32
N ILE A 119 5.82 -8.56 -3.72
CA ILE A 119 6.65 -9.66 -4.19
C ILE A 119 6.42 -10.87 -3.27
N PRO A 120 5.89 -12.00 -3.77
CA PRO A 120 5.70 -13.19 -2.96
C PRO A 120 7.04 -13.79 -2.54
N ILE A 121 7.12 -14.27 -1.31
CA ILE A 121 8.26 -15.01 -0.78
C ILE A 121 7.96 -16.50 -0.83
N ALA A 122 8.78 -17.25 -1.59
CA ALA A 122 8.65 -18.69 -1.64
C ALA A 122 9.11 -19.33 -0.32
N GLN A 123 8.45 -20.42 0.07
CA GLN A 123 8.79 -21.22 1.23
C GLN A 123 9.22 -22.61 0.76
N THR A 124 10.39 -23.07 1.19
CA THR A 124 10.90 -24.40 0.85
C THR A 124 11.01 -25.27 2.09
N ARG A 125 10.74 -26.58 1.95
CA ARG A 125 11.04 -27.56 2.98
C ARG A 125 12.46 -28.05 2.77
N ALA A 126 13.33 -27.87 3.77
CA ALA A 126 14.69 -28.38 3.68
C ALA A 126 14.67 -29.92 3.64
N ALA A 127 15.16 -30.51 2.55
CA ALA A 127 15.28 -31.96 2.43
C ALA A 127 16.26 -32.48 3.50
N GLY A 128 15.78 -33.29 4.44
CA GLY A 128 16.59 -33.95 5.48
C GLY A 128 16.53 -33.34 6.88
N CYS A 129 15.82 -32.23 7.09
CA CYS A 129 15.57 -31.67 8.43
C CYS A 129 14.11 -31.91 8.82
N SER A 130 13.89 -32.62 9.93
CA SER A 130 12.57 -33.12 10.29
C SER A 130 11.55 -32.07 10.71
N ASN A 131 11.92 -30.79 10.95
CA ASN A 131 10.98 -29.76 11.41
C ASN A 131 11.41 -28.33 11.04
N GLY A 132 11.44 -27.97 9.75
CA GLY A 132 11.62 -26.57 9.39
C GLY A 132 11.47 -26.28 7.90
N SER A 133 10.54 -25.38 7.58
CA SER A 133 10.55 -24.69 6.30
C SER A 133 11.38 -23.40 6.39
N GLN A 134 11.88 -22.92 5.26
CA GLN A 134 12.68 -21.70 5.18
C GLN A 134 12.17 -20.83 4.03
N TYR A 135 12.22 -19.52 4.23
CA TYR A 135 11.93 -18.56 3.18
C TYR A 135 13.09 -18.39 2.19
N LEU A 136 12.74 -18.33 0.92
CA LEU A 136 13.63 -18.00 -0.19
C LEU A 136 13.34 -16.56 -0.62
N LEU A 137 14.24 -15.66 -0.23
CA LEU A 137 14.16 -14.28 -0.67
C LEU A 137 14.42 -14.18 -2.18
N PRO A 138 13.69 -13.30 -2.89
CA PRO A 138 13.92 -13.08 -4.32
C PRO A 138 15.33 -12.52 -4.55
N GLY A 139 15.88 -12.83 -5.73
CA GLY A 139 17.08 -12.15 -6.22
C GLY A 139 16.80 -10.66 -6.48
N GLY A 140 17.86 -9.85 -6.54
CA GLY A 140 17.76 -8.45 -6.94
C GLY A 140 17.30 -7.48 -5.85
N ILE A 141 17.26 -7.89 -4.57
CA ILE A 141 17.03 -6.94 -3.47
C ILE A 141 18.19 -5.92 -3.44
N PRO A 142 17.90 -4.60 -3.50
CA PRO A 142 18.94 -3.56 -3.55
C PRO A 142 19.87 -3.59 -2.34
N LYS A 143 21.14 -3.26 -2.59
CA LYS A 143 22.18 -3.02 -1.57
C LYS A 143 22.24 -1.55 -1.16
N THR A 144 21.09 -0.89 -1.13
CA THR A 144 20.92 0.53 -0.82
C THR A 144 19.99 0.68 0.39
N TYR A 145 19.87 1.90 0.90
CA TYR A 145 18.97 2.24 1.99
C TYR A 145 17.55 2.48 1.46
N GLY A 146 16.55 2.40 2.34
CA GLY A 146 15.17 2.59 1.90
C GLY A 146 14.11 2.17 2.90
N LEU A 147 12.88 2.04 2.39
CA LEU A 147 11.75 1.51 3.14
C LEU A 147 11.40 0.13 2.61
N TYR A 148 10.98 -0.77 3.51
CA TYR A 148 10.45 -2.07 3.12
C TYR A 148 9.22 -2.43 3.95
N ALA A 149 8.29 -3.14 3.35
CA ALA A 149 7.12 -3.65 4.04
C ALA A 149 7.07 -5.18 3.95
N ILE A 150 6.51 -5.79 4.99
CA ILE A 150 6.18 -7.21 5.02
C ILE A 150 4.66 -7.30 5.19
N GLY A 151 4.05 -8.14 4.38
CA GLY A 151 2.64 -8.44 4.43
C GLY A 151 2.38 -9.93 4.35
N TYR A 152 1.15 -10.31 4.63
CA TYR A 152 0.72 -11.70 4.53
C TYR A 152 -0.68 -11.82 3.96
N GLU A 153 -0.98 -13.01 3.48
CA GLU A 153 -2.30 -13.43 3.03
C GLU A 153 -2.63 -14.76 3.70
N GLU A 154 -3.85 -14.87 4.23
CA GLU A 154 -4.38 -16.14 4.72
C GLU A 154 -4.57 -17.06 3.52
N GLY A 155 -3.84 -18.17 3.49
CA GLY A 155 -4.10 -19.22 2.52
C GLY A 155 -5.54 -19.65 2.69
N SER A 156 -6.35 -19.58 1.62
CA SER A 156 -7.67 -20.16 1.61
C SER A 156 -7.50 -21.65 1.89
N GLY A 157 -7.62 -22.05 3.15
CA GLY A 157 -7.74 -23.44 3.52
C GLY A 157 -8.84 -23.98 2.63
N SER A 158 -8.52 -25.01 1.85
CA SER A 158 -9.51 -25.79 1.12
C SER A 158 -10.66 -26.02 2.09
N ASN A 159 -11.81 -25.37 1.84
CA ASN A 159 -13.06 -25.81 2.41
C ASN A 159 -13.14 -27.27 1.99
N SER A 160 -12.86 -28.18 2.92
CA SER A 160 -13.07 -29.60 2.76
C SER A 160 -14.56 -29.74 2.53
N SER A 161 -14.94 -29.76 1.25
CA SER A 161 -16.29 -30.03 0.80
C SER A 161 -16.66 -31.41 1.33
N SER A 162 -17.46 -31.41 2.38
CA SER A 162 -18.34 -32.50 2.73
C SER A 162 -19.23 -32.84 1.52
N SER A 163 -18.93 -33.95 0.86
CA SER A 163 -19.89 -34.69 0.02
C SER A 163 -19.33 -36.09 -0.16
N THR A 164 -19.70 -36.99 0.75
CA THR A 164 -20.59 -38.13 0.48
C THR A 164 -19.98 -39.13 -0.50
N GLU A 165 -19.52 -40.24 0.09
CA GLU A 165 -19.44 -41.54 -0.56
C GLU A 165 -20.78 -41.83 -1.25
N ASP A 166 -20.77 -42.08 -2.56
CA ASP A 166 -21.70 -43.04 -3.14
C ASP A 166 -21.10 -43.70 -4.38
N LYS A 167 -21.25 -45.02 -4.38
CA LYS A 167 -20.63 -45.98 -5.29
C LYS A 167 -21.48 -46.21 -6.55
N ASP A 168 -20.76 -46.55 -7.62
CA ASP A 168 -21.12 -47.44 -8.71
C ASP A 168 -22.31 -47.10 -9.65
N LYS A 169 -22.02 -46.82 -10.94
CA LYS A 169 -22.13 -47.82 -12.02
C LYS A 169 -21.70 -47.30 -13.41
N SER A 170 -21.20 -48.26 -14.17
CA SER A 170 -20.57 -48.32 -15.51
C SER A 170 -21.40 -47.89 -16.75
N SER A 171 -20.75 -47.09 -17.63
CA SER A 171 -20.51 -47.17 -19.10
C SER A 171 -21.55 -47.79 -20.10
N PRO A 172 -21.35 -47.67 -21.45
CA PRO A 172 -21.17 -46.49 -22.32
C PRO A 172 -21.97 -46.58 -23.66
N SER A 173 -22.20 -45.46 -24.39
CA SER A 173 -22.24 -45.40 -25.89
C SER A 173 -22.73 -44.05 -26.44
N GLN A 174 -21.98 -43.49 -27.41
CA GLN A 174 -22.34 -42.84 -28.70
C GLN A 174 -23.62 -41.97 -28.75
N GLU A 175 -23.68 -40.77 -29.35
CA GLU A 175 -23.12 -40.27 -30.61
C GLU A 175 -23.35 -38.74 -30.71
N GLU A 176 -22.78 -38.14 -31.76
CA GLU A 176 -22.58 -36.72 -32.08
C GLU A 176 -23.87 -35.87 -32.21
N GLU A 177 -23.83 -34.60 -31.78
CA GLU A 177 -24.38 -33.48 -32.56
C GLU A 177 -23.92 -32.10 -32.05
N GLU A 178 -23.64 -31.23 -33.02
CA GLU A 178 -23.06 -29.89 -32.93
C GLU A 178 -23.95 -28.91 -32.14
N THR A 179 -23.35 -28.10 -31.26
CA THR A 179 -23.87 -26.75 -31.00
C THR A 179 -22.79 -25.80 -30.48
N ASP A 180 -22.69 -24.70 -31.20
CA ASP A 180 -21.83 -23.53 -31.02
C ASP A 180 -21.98 -22.91 -29.62
N HIS A 181 -20.96 -23.05 -28.77
CA HIS A 181 -20.87 -22.37 -27.49
C HIS A 181 -19.51 -21.70 -27.31
N CYS A 182 -19.53 -20.41 -27.66
CA CYS A 182 -18.69 -19.33 -27.17
C CYS A 182 -17.85 -19.72 -25.95
N GLU A 183 -16.53 -19.77 -26.18
CA GLU A 183 -15.50 -19.92 -25.15
C GLU A 183 -15.78 -18.92 -24.01
N SER A 184 -16.39 -19.41 -22.94
CA SER A 184 -16.41 -18.73 -21.66
C SER A 184 -14.98 -18.75 -21.15
N VAL A 185 -14.24 -17.71 -21.50
CA VAL A 185 -13.10 -17.25 -20.73
C VAL A 185 -13.67 -16.91 -19.35
N GLU A 186 -13.82 -17.94 -18.51
CA GLU A 186 -13.82 -17.77 -17.05
C GLU A 186 -12.43 -17.22 -16.73
N LYS A 187 -12.33 -15.90 -16.91
CA LYS A 187 -11.45 -15.06 -16.12
C LYS A 187 -11.83 -15.38 -14.70
N ASP A 188 -11.06 -16.32 -14.16
CA ASP A 188 -10.79 -16.59 -12.77
C ASP A 188 -10.81 -15.23 -12.06
N LYS A 189 -12.02 -14.84 -11.61
CA LYS A 189 -12.23 -13.83 -10.59
C LYS A 189 -11.73 -14.50 -9.33
N ARG A 190 -10.41 -14.72 -9.26
CA ARG A 190 -9.71 -14.83 -7.99
C ARG A 190 -10.10 -13.56 -7.28
N THR A 191 -10.95 -13.72 -6.28
CA THR A 191 -11.03 -12.81 -5.16
C THR A 191 -9.58 -12.62 -4.72
N SER A 192 -8.90 -11.61 -5.26
CA SER A 192 -7.49 -11.35 -4.97
C SER A 192 -7.49 -10.99 -3.49
N ALA A 193 -7.15 -11.95 -2.64
CA ALA A 193 -7.16 -11.67 -1.23
C ALA A 193 -6.10 -10.59 -1.00
N LYS A 194 -6.56 -9.48 -0.43
CA LYS A 194 -5.77 -8.26 -0.34
C LYS A 194 -4.66 -8.52 0.67
N VAL A 195 -3.40 -8.52 0.22
CA VAL A 195 -2.23 -8.66 1.09
C VAL A 195 -2.35 -7.66 2.24
N THR A 196 -2.32 -8.17 3.47
CA THR A 196 -2.43 -7.37 4.69
C THR A 196 -1.03 -6.97 5.14
N TYR A 197 -0.79 -5.66 5.30
CA TYR A 197 0.47 -5.17 5.87
C TYR A 197 0.56 -5.63 7.32
N CYS A 198 1.73 -6.11 7.71
CA CYS A 198 1.99 -6.45 9.11
C CYS A 198 3.21 -5.72 9.69
N TYR A 199 4.11 -5.27 8.82
CA TYR A 199 5.33 -4.58 9.23
C TYR A 199 5.79 -3.56 8.18
N LEU A 200 6.29 -2.42 8.66
CA LEU A 200 7.07 -1.43 7.91
C LEU A 200 8.44 -1.30 8.55
N GLY A 201 9.50 -1.57 7.80
CA GLY A 201 10.87 -1.40 8.23
C GLY A 201 11.54 -0.22 7.55
N ILE A 202 12.46 0.40 8.29
CA ILE A 202 13.29 1.51 7.81
C ILE A 202 14.73 0.99 7.77
N ALA A 203 15.30 0.93 6.57
CA ALA A 203 16.65 0.45 6.34
C ALA A 203 17.61 1.65 6.31
N GLU A 204 17.95 2.18 7.49
CA GLU A 204 18.84 3.36 7.65
C GLU A 204 20.26 2.97 8.09
N GLU A 205 20.40 2.01 9.02
CA GLU A 205 21.72 1.54 9.50
C GLU A 205 22.31 0.45 8.59
N ARG A 206 21.42 -0.22 7.86
CA ARG A 206 21.71 -1.40 7.05
C ARG A 206 20.95 -1.28 5.75
N THR A 207 21.49 -1.89 4.71
CA THR A 207 20.85 -1.94 3.39
C THR A 207 19.53 -2.73 3.46
N LEU A 208 18.62 -2.46 2.53
CA LEU A 208 17.37 -3.21 2.34
C LEU A 208 17.61 -4.71 2.33
N GLN A 209 18.63 -5.15 1.58
CA GLN A 209 19.06 -6.54 1.52
C GLN A 209 19.45 -7.10 2.89
N GLN A 210 20.29 -6.40 3.65
CA GLN A 210 20.73 -6.87 4.98
C GLN A 210 19.59 -6.94 5.99
N CYS A 211 18.67 -5.97 5.97
CA CYS A 211 17.48 -5.94 6.82
C CYS A 211 16.55 -7.12 6.51
N LEU A 212 16.25 -7.36 5.24
CA LEU A 212 15.40 -8.48 4.82
C LEU A 212 16.08 -9.83 5.13
N PHE A 213 17.38 -9.98 4.88
CA PHE A 213 18.09 -11.21 5.27
C PHE A 213 18.03 -11.47 6.78
N GLN A 214 18.15 -10.44 7.61
CA GLN A 214 18.03 -10.59 9.06
C GLN A 214 16.67 -11.15 9.49
N HIS A 215 15.58 -10.70 8.86
CA HIS A 215 14.23 -11.18 9.20
C HIS A 215 13.95 -12.60 8.71
N PHE A 216 14.44 -12.95 7.51
CA PHE A 216 14.05 -14.18 6.82
C PHE A 216 15.08 -15.32 6.94
N GLN A 217 16.33 -15.04 7.28
CA GLN A 217 17.42 -16.01 7.32
C GLN A 217 18.20 -15.91 8.65
N THR A 218 17.63 -16.48 9.71
CA THR A 218 18.27 -16.50 11.04
C THR A 218 19.32 -17.59 11.23
N SER A 219 19.68 -18.33 10.17
CA SER A 219 20.61 -19.45 10.23
C SER A 219 22.07 -19.01 10.06
N GLY A 220 22.80 -18.84 11.17
CA GLY A 220 24.26 -19.04 11.20
C GLY A 220 25.11 -17.94 11.83
N LYS A 221 25.51 -18.17 13.09
CA LYS A 221 26.75 -17.75 13.79
C LYS A 221 27.20 -16.27 13.84
N HIS A 222 26.54 -15.33 13.15
CA HIS A 222 27.00 -13.93 13.13
C HIS A 222 25.94 -12.87 13.47
N TYR A 223 24.73 -13.26 13.86
CA TYR A 223 23.72 -12.29 14.28
C TYR A 223 23.74 -12.08 15.79
N SER A 224 23.75 -10.80 16.17
CA SER A 224 23.87 -10.27 17.52
C SER A 224 23.04 -11.05 18.54
N ARG A 225 23.64 -11.29 19.71
CA ARG A 225 23.09 -11.94 20.91
C ARG A 225 21.92 -11.14 21.51
N GLY A 226 20.84 -10.97 20.76
CA GLY A 226 19.64 -10.23 21.13
C GLY A 226 18.39 -11.03 20.78
N GLU A 227 17.30 -10.74 21.47
CA GLU A 227 16.00 -11.35 21.20
C GLU A 227 15.51 -10.95 19.78
N PRO A 228 14.95 -11.89 18.99
CA PRO A 228 14.43 -11.56 17.67
C PRO A 228 13.29 -10.54 17.76
N SER A 229 13.19 -9.63 16.78
CA SER A 229 12.07 -8.69 16.71
C SER A 229 10.74 -9.41 16.52
N ALA A 230 9.62 -8.77 16.89
CA ALA A 230 8.29 -9.37 16.80
C ALA A 230 7.94 -9.91 15.41
N VAL A 231 8.30 -9.19 14.34
CA VAL A 231 8.13 -9.66 12.96
C VAL A 231 9.01 -10.86 12.62
N THR A 232 10.24 -10.92 13.16
CA THR A 232 11.15 -12.05 12.95
C THR A 232 10.61 -13.31 13.63
N ARG A 233 10.11 -13.19 14.87
CA ARG A 233 9.45 -14.30 15.57
C ARG A 233 8.22 -14.79 14.80
N PHE A 234 7.37 -13.87 14.33
CA PHE A 234 6.21 -14.19 13.50
C PHE A 234 6.58 -14.99 12.24
N LEU A 235 7.62 -14.55 11.52
CA LEU A 235 8.10 -15.25 10.32
C LEU A 235 8.62 -16.66 10.65
N GLN A 236 9.37 -16.81 11.76
CA GLN A 236 9.87 -18.10 12.24
C GLN A 236 8.74 -19.04 12.63
N ASP A 237 7.74 -18.56 13.37
CA ASP A 237 6.57 -19.34 13.79
C ASP A 237 5.76 -19.82 12.59
N ASN A 238 5.59 -18.97 11.56
CA ASN A 238 4.93 -19.37 10.31
C ASN A 238 5.72 -20.44 9.53
N CYS A 239 7.04 -20.55 9.75
CA CYS A 239 7.88 -21.59 9.14
C CYS A 239 7.92 -22.92 9.90
N THR A 240 7.76 -22.89 11.22
CA THR A 240 7.80 -24.09 12.06
C THR A 240 6.42 -24.77 12.18
N GLY A 241 5.35 -24.10 11.74
CA GLY A 241 3.98 -24.60 11.86
C GLY A 241 3.52 -24.72 13.32
N GLN A 242 4.28 -24.18 14.27
CA GLN A 242 3.93 -24.12 15.68
C GLN A 242 3.12 -22.85 15.97
N ALA A 243 1.99 -22.69 15.29
CA ALA A 243 0.99 -21.79 15.80
C ALA A 243 0.42 -22.35 17.10
N LYS A 244 0.67 -21.67 18.22
CA LYS A 244 -0.18 -21.83 19.41
C LYS A 244 -1.62 -21.44 19.03
N GLU A 245 -2.61 -22.09 19.65
CA GLU A 245 -4.04 -21.81 19.47
C GLU A 245 -4.31 -20.29 19.29
N GLY A 246 -4.74 -19.90 18.09
CA GLY A 246 -5.01 -18.50 17.72
C GLY A 246 -3.99 -17.82 16.79
N VAL A 247 -2.88 -18.49 16.41
CA VAL A 247 -1.92 -17.97 15.43
C VAL A 247 -2.15 -18.61 14.06
N LEU A 248 -2.18 -17.79 13.00
CA LEU A 248 -2.38 -18.25 11.63
C LEU A 248 -1.12 -18.99 11.15
N SER A 249 -1.24 -20.28 10.81
CA SER A 249 -0.16 -21.06 10.18
C SER A 249 -0.38 -21.21 8.68
N GLY A 250 0.72 -21.25 7.91
CA GLY A 250 0.66 -21.42 6.46
C GLY A 250 0.27 -20.16 5.71
N LEU A 251 0.59 -18.99 6.27
CA LEU A 251 0.38 -17.71 5.60
C LEU A 251 1.34 -17.55 4.42
N HIS A 252 0.82 -17.05 3.30
CA HIS A 252 1.66 -16.59 2.19
C HIS A 252 2.26 -15.24 2.57
N ILE A 253 3.59 -15.16 2.57
CA ILE A 253 4.33 -13.95 2.94
C ILE A 253 4.72 -13.18 1.69
N TYR A 254 4.61 -11.86 1.78
CA TYR A 254 4.97 -10.92 0.73
C TYR A 254 5.87 -9.84 1.27
N ILE A 255 6.74 -9.32 0.41
CA ILE A 255 7.56 -8.14 0.71
C ILE A 255 7.37 -7.09 -0.38
N LYS A 256 7.71 -5.85 -0.06
CA LYS A 256 8.02 -4.83 -1.05
C LYS A 256 8.99 -3.83 -0.48
N PHE A 257 9.67 -3.10 -1.35
CA PHE A 257 10.69 -2.15 -0.95
C PHE A 257 10.80 -0.99 -1.95
N ILE A 258 11.28 0.14 -1.47
CA ILE A 258 11.60 1.32 -2.28
C ILE A 258 12.91 1.92 -1.77
N GLU A 259 13.78 2.32 -2.69
CA GLU A 259 15.04 2.98 -2.38
C GLU A 259 14.78 4.44 -1.97
N VAL A 260 15.45 4.88 -0.91
CA VAL A 260 15.36 6.27 -0.42
C VAL A 260 16.75 6.70 0.00
N GLU A 261 17.14 7.91 -0.38
CA GLU A 261 18.44 8.46 0.04
C GLU A 261 18.48 8.61 1.57
N LEU A 262 19.64 8.33 2.15
CA LEU A 262 19.83 8.29 3.60
C LEU A 262 19.47 9.62 4.27
N ASP A 263 19.76 10.74 3.61
CA ASP A 263 19.48 12.10 4.10
C ASP A 263 17.98 12.39 4.28
N PHE A 264 17.12 11.61 3.62
CA PHE A 264 15.67 11.76 3.70
C PHE A 264 14.99 10.65 4.49
N LEU A 265 15.72 9.58 4.84
CA LEU A 265 15.18 8.48 5.63
C LEU A 265 14.83 8.92 7.05
N SER A 266 13.85 8.24 7.64
CA SER A 266 13.45 8.41 9.05
C SER A 266 12.97 9.80 9.46
N ALA A 267 12.83 10.75 8.52
CA ALA A 267 12.11 11.99 8.77
C ALA A 267 10.59 11.72 8.85
N GLY A 268 9.88 12.45 9.71
CA GLY A 268 8.42 12.35 9.83
C GLY A 268 7.91 11.07 10.51
N SER A 269 6.59 10.88 10.47
CA SER A 269 5.90 9.79 11.16
C SER A 269 5.55 8.65 10.19
N LEU A 270 6.58 7.93 9.71
CA LEU A 270 6.43 6.90 8.66
C LEU A 270 5.39 5.82 8.93
N VAL A 271 5.36 5.30 10.17
CA VAL A 271 4.40 4.26 10.56
C VAL A 271 2.99 4.83 10.58
N GLU A 272 2.78 5.99 11.22
CA GLU A 272 1.49 6.68 11.27
C GLU A 272 0.99 7.04 9.87
N CYS A 273 1.88 7.51 9.00
CA CYS A 273 1.61 7.81 7.59
C CYS A 273 1.06 6.58 6.85
N LEU A 274 1.71 5.42 6.99
CA LEU A 274 1.26 4.19 6.36
C LEU A 274 -0.05 3.68 7.00
N GLU A 275 -0.16 3.68 8.33
CA GLU A 275 -1.36 3.25 9.06
C GLU A 275 -2.58 4.09 8.69
N THR A 276 -2.38 5.41 8.51
CA THR A 276 -3.41 6.33 8.03
C THR A 276 -3.84 5.99 6.59
N ALA A 277 -2.88 5.68 5.71
CA ALA A 277 -3.17 5.32 4.32
C ALA A 277 -3.90 3.98 4.17
N ILE A 278 -3.49 2.96 4.93
CA ILE A 278 -4.09 1.61 4.89
C ILE A 278 -5.37 1.50 5.72
N GLY A 279 -5.56 2.38 6.71
CA GLY A 279 -6.74 2.46 7.57
C GLY A 279 -6.74 1.50 8.76
N TYR A 280 -5.57 0.97 9.16
CA TYR A 280 -5.42 0.08 10.32
C TYR A 280 -3.98 0.09 10.85
N SER A 281 -3.79 -0.32 12.11
CA SER A 281 -2.47 -0.38 12.73
C SER A 281 -1.67 -1.62 12.34
N LEU A 282 -0.36 -1.45 12.17
CA LEU A 282 0.58 -2.52 11.85
C LEU A 282 0.86 -3.37 13.10
N LYS A 283 0.67 -4.69 12.95
CA LYS A 283 0.78 -5.66 14.05
C LYS A 283 2.16 -5.67 14.71
N PHE A 284 3.24 -5.47 13.94
CA PHE A 284 4.61 -5.67 14.41
C PHE A 284 5.46 -4.39 14.46
N ASN A 285 4.84 -3.21 14.32
CA ASN A 285 5.52 -1.91 14.45
C ASN A 285 5.34 -1.24 15.80
N LYS A 286 4.49 -1.79 16.67
CA LYS A 286 4.38 -1.30 18.04
C LYS A 286 5.73 -1.51 18.72
N LYS A 287 6.40 -0.42 19.10
CA LYS A 287 7.47 -0.51 20.10
C LYS A 287 6.82 -1.13 21.33
N ASP A 288 7.41 -2.21 21.84
CA ASP A 288 7.13 -2.61 23.22
C ASP A 288 7.29 -1.34 24.05
N ALA A 289 6.19 -0.89 24.66
CA ALA A 289 6.20 0.27 25.52
C ALA A 289 7.14 -0.07 26.69
N LEU A 290 8.37 0.43 26.61
CA LEU A 290 9.35 0.47 27.68
C LEU A 290 9.37 1.89 28.23
#